data_AF-A0A3B0TTQ7-F1
#
_entry.id   AF-A0A3B0TTQ7-F1
#
_cell.length_a   1.000
_cell.length_b   1.000
_cell.length_c   1.000
_cell.angle_alpha   90.00
_cell.angle_beta   90.00
_cell.angle_gamma   90.00
#
_symmetry.space_group_name_H-M   'P 1'
#
loop_
_entity.id
_entity.type
_entity.pdbx_description
1 polymer ?
#
loop_
_entity_poly.entity_id
_entity_poly.type
_entity_poly.pdbx_seq_one_letter_code
_entity_poly.pdbx_strand_id
1 'polypeptide(L)'
;MIRLENLTKIFETPGGDVTAVNQVNMEVQAGEVCILLGPSGCGKTTTLKMINTLIPKTSGKIFIDGKDTDEIDPVKLRRNIGYVIQQIGLFPNMTIEDNICVVPDLLGWERTKSRTRAAELLEMVNLAPAAFLKRYPKELSGGQQQRIGVIRALAADPPVLLMDEPFGALDPINRAVIQDEFLRMQKDIKKTIMFVSHDIDEAIKMGDKIAIFKDGFLEQYSAPDDLLARPANDFVASFLGHERTLKRLSLLSVDEVKFGENFRVSGDETLEKAVRQMEELGHQNIVVTGPNGRARAFLHLNDIRGKKGLIEEYRQALPAMANVRENLKTAVSTMFRYDVSWLVCVDDDGFYKGYITQKAISHALNAVYRDDKPKAAQSSGGAG
;
A
#
# COMPACT_ATOMS: atom_id res chain seq x y z
N MET A 1 -6.79 17.87 1.38
CA MET A 1 -7.21 17.62 -0.01
C MET A 1 -6.32 18.41 -0.96
N ILE A 2 -5.76 17.77 -2.00
CA ILE A 2 -4.93 18.42 -3.02
C ILE A 2 -5.61 18.23 -4.37
N ARG A 3 -5.80 19.29 -5.16
CA ARG A 3 -6.39 19.19 -6.50
C ARG A 3 -5.57 19.95 -7.52
N LEU A 4 -5.25 19.30 -8.64
CA LEU A 4 -4.50 19.87 -9.76
C LEU A 4 -5.45 19.98 -10.95
N GLU A 5 -5.51 21.16 -11.58
CA GLU A 5 -6.34 21.41 -12.75
C GLU A 5 -5.48 21.95 -13.90
N ASN A 6 -5.39 21.19 -14.99
CA ASN A 6 -4.61 21.52 -16.19
C ASN A 6 -3.18 21.99 -15.88
N LEU A 7 -2.57 21.42 -14.85
CA LEU A 7 -1.29 21.87 -14.32
C LEU A 7 -0.20 21.67 -15.37
N THR A 8 0.48 22.74 -15.75
CA THR A 8 1.49 22.73 -16.81
C THR A 8 2.74 23.48 -16.35
N LYS A 9 3.92 22.91 -16.65
CA LYS A 9 5.21 23.55 -16.49
C LYS A 9 6.04 23.43 -17.75
N ILE A 10 6.40 24.59 -18.29
CA ILE A 10 7.38 24.76 -19.36
C ILE A 10 8.63 25.40 -18.76
N PHE A 11 9.79 24.85 -19.10
CA PHE A 11 11.09 25.44 -18.83
C PHE A 11 11.66 25.98 -20.14
N GLU A 12 11.98 27.27 -20.16
CA GLU A 12 12.75 27.88 -21.22
C GLU A 12 14.20 27.43 -21.07
N THR A 13 14.75 26.77 -22.08
CA THR A 13 16.16 26.36 -22.09
C THR A 13 16.87 26.90 -23.35
N PRO A 14 18.21 27.02 -23.36
CA PRO A 14 18.93 27.44 -24.56
C PRO A 14 18.68 26.55 -25.78
N GLY A 15 18.26 25.29 -25.58
CA GLY A 15 17.92 24.34 -26.64
C GLY A 15 16.44 24.34 -27.06
N GLY A 16 15.64 25.27 -26.52
CA GLY A 16 14.19 25.36 -26.73
C GLY A 16 13.38 25.06 -25.47
N ASP A 17 12.07 25.23 -25.59
CA ASP A 17 11.13 25.03 -24.50
C ASP A 17 10.92 23.55 -24.20
N VAL A 18 11.08 23.17 -22.94
CA VAL A 18 10.85 21.81 -22.45
C VAL A 18 9.60 21.79 -21.59
N THR A 19 8.57 21.08 -22.03
CA THR A 19 7.36 20.85 -21.24
C THR A 19 7.60 19.72 -20.25
N ALA A 20 7.86 20.05 -18.98
CA ALA A 20 8.16 19.09 -17.94
C ALA A 20 6.90 18.50 -17.27
N VAL A 21 5.79 19.23 -17.29
CA VAL A 21 4.47 18.77 -16.83
C VAL A 21 3.45 19.32 -17.80
N ASN A 22 2.54 18.50 -18.30
CA ASN A 22 1.61 18.87 -19.36
C ASN A 22 0.16 18.53 -18.97
N GLN A 23 -0.64 19.56 -18.71
CA GLN A 23 -2.09 19.47 -18.46
C GLN A 23 -2.50 18.37 -17.46
N VAL A 24 -1.76 18.24 -16.36
CA VAL A 24 -2.04 17.22 -15.35
C VAL A 24 -3.29 17.58 -14.56
N ASN A 25 -4.22 16.61 -14.48
CA ASN A 25 -5.47 16.69 -13.75
C ASN A 25 -5.55 15.52 -12.77
N MET A 26 -5.63 15.81 -11.47
CA MET A 26 -5.78 14.78 -10.43
C MET A 26 -6.24 15.40 -9.11
N GLU A 27 -6.83 14.58 -8.25
CA GLU A 27 -7.33 14.99 -6.95
C GLU A 27 -7.00 13.93 -5.89
N VAL A 28 -6.33 14.34 -4.82
CA VAL A 28 -5.99 13.51 -3.65
C VAL A 28 -6.86 13.93 -2.48
N GLN A 29 -7.65 12.97 -1.97
CA GLN A 29 -8.58 13.21 -0.88
C GLN A 29 -7.86 13.37 0.45
N ALA A 30 -8.57 13.93 1.44
CA ALA A 30 -8.01 14.10 2.77
C ALA A 30 -7.66 12.75 3.41
N GLY A 31 -6.44 12.62 3.92
CA GLY A 31 -5.96 11.40 4.57
C GLY A 31 -5.45 10.31 3.62
N GLU A 32 -5.59 10.49 2.30
CA GLU A 32 -5.04 9.56 1.31
C GLU A 32 -3.52 9.73 1.14
N VAL A 33 -2.85 8.62 0.85
CA VAL A 33 -1.46 8.56 0.40
C VAL A 33 -1.42 8.41 -1.11
N CYS A 34 -0.94 9.44 -1.80
CA CYS A 34 -0.76 9.44 -3.24
C CYS A 34 0.72 9.31 -3.62
N ILE A 35 1.04 8.38 -4.51
CA ILE A 35 2.43 8.15 -4.94
C ILE A 35 2.59 8.49 -6.41
N LEU A 36 3.53 9.38 -6.71
CA LEU A 36 3.91 9.73 -8.07
C LEU A 36 5.00 8.78 -8.54
N LEU A 37 4.72 8.02 -9.58
CA LEU A 37 5.62 7.03 -10.20
C LEU A 37 5.92 7.39 -11.66
N GLY A 38 7.02 6.87 -12.17
CA GLY A 38 7.39 7.02 -13.58
C GLY A 38 8.90 7.11 -13.79
N PRO A 39 9.39 7.11 -15.04
CA PRO A 39 10.81 7.21 -15.36
C PRO A 39 11.46 8.51 -14.86
N SER A 40 12.78 8.54 -14.78
CA SER A 40 13.52 9.78 -14.49
C SER A 40 13.19 10.86 -15.52
N GLY A 41 12.96 12.09 -15.06
CA GLY A 41 12.66 13.23 -15.94
C GLY A 41 11.20 13.40 -16.36
N CYS A 42 10.27 12.51 -15.97
CA CYS A 42 8.87 12.60 -16.41
C CYS A 42 7.99 13.65 -15.69
N GLY A 43 8.56 14.49 -14.81
CA GLY A 43 7.83 15.62 -14.19
C GLY A 43 7.34 15.43 -12.75
N LYS A 44 7.63 14.30 -12.09
CA LYS A 44 7.17 14.00 -10.71
C LYS A 44 7.62 15.04 -9.68
N THR A 45 8.94 15.22 -9.55
CA THR A 45 9.53 16.19 -8.63
C THR A 45 9.16 17.62 -9.00
N THR A 46 9.02 17.92 -10.29
CA THR A 46 8.54 19.23 -10.77
C THR A 46 7.11 19.49 -10.29
N THR A 47 6.23 18.48 -10.38
CA THR A 47 4.85 18.56 -9.87
C THR A 47 4.83 18.82 -8.37
N LEU A 48 5.60 18.05 -7.59
CA LEU A 48 5.69 18.22 -6.14
C LEU A 48 6.19 19.62 -5.74
N LYS A 49 7.21 20.13 -6.44
CA LYS A 49 7.77 21.48 -6.21
C LYS A 49 6.78 22.58 -6.58
N MET A 50 5.95 22.40 -7.61
CA MET A 50 4.87 23.35 -7.95
C MET A 50 3.79 23.40 -6.88
N ILE A 51 3.38 22.24 -6.34
CA ILE A 51 2.38 22.18 -5.25
C ILE A 51 2.88 22.94 -4.02
N ASN A 52 4.16 22.79 -3.68
CA ASN A 52 4.77 23.53 -2.58
C ASN A 52 5.14 24.99 -2.94
N THR A 53 4.83 25.47 -4.15
CA THR A 53 5.19 26.79 -4.67
C THR A 53 6.70 27.11 -4.63
N LEU A 54 7.56 26.07 -4.67
CA LEU A 54 9.01 26.22 -4.77
C LEU A 54 9.44 26.63 -6.18
N ILE A 55 8.66 26.23 -7.18
CA ILE A 55 8.78 26.70 -8.56
C ILE A 55 7.40 27.16 -9.04
N PRO A 56 7.32 28.24 -9.83
CA PRO A 56 6.05 28.68 -10.40
C PRO A 56 5.60 27.72 -11.52
N LYS A 57 4.30 27.43 -11.55
CA LYS A 57 3.64 26.80 -12.70
C LYS A 57 3.59 27.76 -13.89
N THR A 58 3.54 27.22 -15.09
CA THR A 58 3.34 28.03 -16.32
C THR A 58 1.86 28.33 -16.53
N SER A 59 1.00 27.34 -16.31
CA SER A 59 -0.46 27.48 -16.36
C SER A 59 -1.16 26.41 -15.52
N GLY A 60 -2.49 26.50 -15.43
CA GLY A 60 -3.33 25.62 -14.61
C GLY A 60 -3.55 26.17 -13.21
N LYS A 61 -4.13 25.35 -12.32
CA LYS A 61 -4.42 25.70 -10.93
C LYS A 61 -4.03 24.58 -9.98
N ILE A 62 -3.71 24.96 -8.75
CA ILE A 62 -3.41 24.04 -7.66
C ILE A 62 -4.27 24.49 -6.48
N PHE A 63 -5.01 23.56 -5.89
CA PHE A 63 -5.81 23.81 -4.70
C PHE A 63 -5.33 22.95 -3.55
N ILE A 64 -5.22 23.55 -2.37
CA ILE A 64 -4.93 22.85 -1.11
C ILE A 64 -6.04 23.20 -0.13
N ASP A 65 -6.75 22.17 0.34
CA ASP A 65 -7.93 22.28 1.19
C ASP A 65 -8.98 23.26 0.63
N GLY A 66 -9.20 23.18 -0.69
CA GLY A 66 -10.16 23.98 -1.43
C GLY A 66 -9.71 25.41 -1.76
N LYS A 67 -8.52 25.84 -1.31
CA LYS A 67 -7.99 27.19 -1.58
C LYS A 67 -6.97 27.16 -2.71
N ASP A 68 -7.11 28.09 -3.66
CA ASP A 68 -6.13 28.26 -4.74
C ASP A 68 -4.79 28.74 -4.15
N THR A 69 -3.70 28.06 -4.52
CA THR A 69 -2.36 28.41 -4.01
C THR A 69 -1.90 29.79 -4.45
N ASP A 70 -2.42 30.34 -5.55
CA ASP A 70 -2.04 31.68 -6.04
C ASP A 70 -2.58 32.81 -5.15
N GLU A 71 -3.59 32.53 -4.34
CA GLU A 71 -4.20 33.49 -3.42
C GLU A 71 -3.53 33.50 -2.04
N ILE A 72 -2.56 32.62 -1.81
CA ILE A 72 -1.91 32.41 -0.52
C ILE A 72 -0.46 32.88 -0.61
N ASP A 73 0.00 33.61 0.41
CA ASP A 73 1.42 33.94 0.54
C ASP A 73 2.28 32.66 0.53
N PRO A 74 3.28 32.52 -0.38
CA PRO A 74 4.06 31.29 -0.52
C PRO A 74 4.84 30.91 0.74
N VAL A 75 5.20 31.86 1.60
CA VAL A 75 5.88 31.56 2.87
C VAL A 75 4.89 30.95 3.86
N LYS A 76 3.69 31.53 4.00
CA LYS A 76 2.61 30.95 4.82
C LYS A 76 2.18 29.58 4.32
N LEU A 77 2.05 29.40 3.00
CA LEU A 77 1.71 28.11 2.40
C LEU A 77 2.73 27.03 2.80
N ARG A 78 4.02 27.30 2.57
CA ARG A 78 5.11 26.35 2.88
C ARG A 78 5.24 26.03 4.36
N ARG A 79 4.88 26.94 5.27
CA ARG A 79 4.87 26.66 6.71
C ARG A 79 3.72 25.75 7.14
N ASN A 80 2.65 25.66 6.34
CA ASN A 80 1.51 24.78 6.55
C ASN A 80 1.60 23.45 5.78
N ILE A 81 2.69 23.22 5.05
CA ILE A 81 2.96 21.98 4.33
C ILE A 81 4.23 21.35 4.90
N GLY A 82 4.14 20.09 5.33
CA GLY A 82 5.34 19.32 5.62
C GLY A 82 6.05 18.98 4.33
N TYR A 83 7.36 19.28 4.21
CA TYR A 83 8.13 18.99 3.01
C TYR A 83 9.38 18.16 3.37
N VAL A 84 9.43 16.92 2.88
CA VAL A 84 10.59 16.03 2.99
C VAL A 84 11.32 16.06 1.66
N ILE A 85 12.60 16.42 1.70
CA ILE A 85 13.43 16.56 0.49
C ILE A 85 14.17 15.24 0.22
N GLN A 86 14.66 15.06 -1.01
CA GLN A 86 15.40 13.85 -1.42
C GLN A 86 16.67 13.62 -0.59
N GLN A 87 17.32 14.69 -0.15
CA GLN A 87 18.40 14.61 0.83
C GLN A 87 17.81 14.68 2.25
N ILE A 88 18.54 14.19 3.25
CA ILE A 88 18.06 14.19 4.64
C ILE A 88 17.68 15.61 5.10
N GLY A 89 18.37 16.63 4.60
CA GLY A 89 17.96 18.03 4.72
C GLY A 89 18.03 18.60 6.14
N LEU A 90 18.73 17.93 7.07
CA LEU A 90 18.94 18.41 8.44
C LEU A 90 20.03 19.49 8.47
N PHE A 91 19.86 20.46 9.37
CA PHE A 91 20.85 21.49 9.64
C PHE A 91 21.99 20.90 10.49
N PRO A 92 23.23 20.83 9.96
CA PRO A 92 24.33 20.12 10.61
C PRO A 92 24.86 20.82 11.87
N ASN A 93 24.59 22.12 11.99
CA ASN A 93 24.96 22.99 13.10
C ASN A 93 23.87 23.11 14.18
N MET A 94 22.78 22.35 14.06
CA MET A 94 21.68 22.33 15.03
C MET A 94 21.57 20.94 15.66
N THR A 95 21.09 20.90 16.90
CA THR A 95 20.74 19.64 17.54
C THR A 95 19.53 18.99 16.86
N ILE A 96 19.25 17.72 17.13
CA ILE A 96 18.05 17.04 16.61
C ILE A 96 16.77 17.71 17.09
N GLU A 97 16.74 18.09 18.37
CA GLU A 97 15.64 18.85 18.96
C GLU A 97 15.39 20.16 18.19
N ASP A 98 16.45 20.94 17.95
CA ASP A 98 16.34 22.21 17.23
C ASP A 98 15.92 21.98 15.77
N ASN A 99 16.46 20.95 15.12
CA ASN A 99 16.08 20.55 13.76
C ASN A 99 14.57 20.28 13.65
N ILE A 100 14.01 19.52 14.59
CA ILE A 100 12.57 19.19 14.60
C ILE A 100 11.75 20.46 14.88
N CYS A 101 12.22 21.34 15.77
CA CYS A 101 11.46 22.52 16.19
C CYS A 101 11.52 23.72 15.24
N VAL A 102 12.32 23.69 14.16
CA VAL A 102 12.50 24.85 13.25
C VAL A 102 11.17 25.46 12.80
N VAL A 103 10.23 24.65 12.31
CA VAL A 103 8.95 25.17 11.79
C VAL A 103 8.00 25.59 12.92
N PRO A 104 7.77 24.79 13.99
CA PRO A 104 7.03 25.25 15.17
C PRO A 104 7.52 26.59 15.73
N ASP A 105 8.83 26.77 15.85
CA ASP A 105 9.44 27.97 16.40
C ASP A 105 9.22 29.17 15.44
N LEU A 106 9.30 28.97 14.12
CA LEU A 106 8.95 29.99 13.10
C LEU A 106 7.46 30.36 13.07
N LEU A 107 6.58 29.46 13.52
CA LEU A 107 5.15 29.70 13.71
C LEU A 107 4.84 30.38 15.04
N GLY A 108 5.86 30.63 15.88
CA GLY A 108 5.70 31.31 17.17
C GLY A 108 5.08 30.43 18.25
N TRP A 109 5.24 29.10 18.16
CA TRP A 109 4.80 28.22 19.24
C TRP A 109 5.56 28.50 20.53
N GLU A 110 4.92 28.25 21.67
CA GLU A 110 5.62 28.29 22.96
C GLU A 110 6.76 27.27 22.94
N ARG A 111 7.96 27.68 23.39
CA ARG A 111 9.15 26.83 23.38
C ARG A 111 8.90 25.48 24.06
N THR A 112 8.22 25.47 25.21
CA THR A 112 7.87 24.24 25.93
C THR A 112 7.06 23.30 25.05
N LYS A 113 6.03 23.82 24.37
CA LYS A 113 5.17 23.06 23.44
C LYS A 113 5.97 22.48 22.28
N SER A 114 6.82 23.26 21.61
CA SER A 114 7.66 22.77 20.50
C SER A 114 8.57 21.62 20.96
N ARG A 115 9.19 21.76 22.13
CA ARG A 115 10.13 20.77 22.67
C ARG A 115 9.44 19.48 23.11
N THR A 116 8.27 19.58 23.74
CA THR A 116 7.43 18.41 24.04
C THR A 116 7.03 17.68 22.77
N ARG A 117 6.58 18.41 21.74
CA ARG A 117 6.22 17.82 20.45
C ARG A 117 7.40 17.11 19.78
N ALA A 118 8.61 17.66 19.86
CA ALA A 118 9.80 17.01 19.33
C ALA A 118 10.13 15.68 20.03
N ALA A 119 9.92 15.59 21.35
CA ALA A 119 10.09 14.36 22.10
C ALA A 119 9.06 13.30 21.69
N GLU A 120 7.77 13.66 21.61
CA GLU A 120 6.68 12.76 21.16
C GLU A 120 6.98 12.17 19.78
N LEU A 121 7.45 13.00 18.85
CA LEU A 121 7.76 12.59 17.49
C LEU A 121 8.94 11.63 17.40
N LEU A 122 9.94 11.78 18.27
CA LEU A 122 11.06 10.83 18.34
C LEU A 122 10.61 9.47 18.87
N GLU A 123 9.74 9.44 19.89
CA GLU A 123 9.16 8.18 20.39
C GLU A 123 8.36 7.46 19.30
N MET A 124 7.61 8.21 18.50
CA MET A 124 6.81 7.67 17.41
C MET A 124 7.64 6.93 16.34
N VAL A 125 8.90 7.33 16.13
CA VAL A 125 9.85 6.67 15.22
C VAL A 125 10.83 5.73 15.93
N ASN A 126 10.49 5.28 17.14
CA ASN A 126 11.27 4.37 17.97
C ASN A 126 12.69 4.89 18.32
N LEU A 127 12.85 6.22 18.48
CA LEU A 127 14.10 6.84 18.92
C LEU A 127 13.91 7.44 20.32
N ALA A 128 14.65 6.94 21.31
CA ALA A 128 14.52 7.40 22.69
C ALA A 128 14.90 8.90 22.85
N PRO A 129 13.97 9.80 23.21
CA PRO A 129 14.25 11.24 23.21
C PRO A 129 15.45 11.65 24.07
N ALA A 130 15.59 11.02 25.24
CA ALA A 130 16.70 11.25 26.17
C ALA A 130 18.08 10.97 25.54
N ALA A 131 18.17 10.05 24.59
CA ALA A 131 19.42 9.70 23.93
C ALA A 131 19.70 10.55 22.69
N PHE A 132 18.66 11.08 22.02
CA PHE A 132 18.76 11.62 20.66
C PHE A 132 18.59 13.14 20.57
N LEU A 133 17.77 13.77 21.42
CA LEU A 133 17.39 15.19 21.27
C LEU A 133 18.59 16.15 21.20
N LYS A 134 19.62 15.91 22.02
CA LYS A 134 20.80 16.79 22.13
C LYS A 134 21.94 16.42 21.18
N ARG A 135 21.79 15.35 20.39
CA ARG A 135 22.79 14.98 19.37
C ARG A 135 22.71 15.91 18.16
N TYR A 136 23.76 15.91 17.38
CA TYR A 136 23.86 16.53 16.07
C TYR A 136 23.68 15.49 14.97
N PRO A 137 23.25 15.89 13.74
CA PRO A 137 23.04 14.97 12.63
C PRO A 137 24.21 14.03 12.32
N LYS A 138 25.45 14.52 12.45
CA LYS A 138 26.68 13.74 12.23
C LYS A 138 26.89 12.57 13.20
N GLU A 139 26.17 12.55 14.33
CA GLU A 139 26.27 11.52 15.37
C GLU A 139 25.24 10.39 15.18
N LEU A 140 24.58 10.36 14.02
CA LEU A 140 23.48 9.46 13.69
C LEU A 140 23.78 8.67 12.43
N SER A 141 23.24 7.45 12.34
CA SER A 141 23.23 6.69 11.10
C SER A 141 22.33 7.35 10.05
N GLY A 142 22.56 7.06 8.76
CA GLY A 142 21.74 7.61 7.67
C GLY A 142 20.24 7.34 7.85
N GLY A 143 19.88 6.12 8.25
CA GLY A 143 18.48 5.76 8.53
C GLY A 143 17.87 6.55 9.69
N GLN A 144 18.62 6.82 10.76
CA GLN A 144 18.15 7.66 11.87
C GLN A 144 17.92 9.10 11.42
N GLN A 145 18.86 9.66 10.66
CA GLN A 145 18.74 11.01 10.14
C GLN A 145 17.50 11.14 9.22
N GLN A 146 17.19 10.11 8.43
CA GLN A 146 16.04 10.09 7.53
C GLN A 146 14.70 10.07 8.28
N ARG A 147 14.60 9.26 9.35
CA ARG A 147 13.44 9.30 10.26
C ARG A 147 13.25 10.70 10.84
N ILE A 148 14.34 11.35 11.26
CA ILE A 148 14.31 12.73 11.78
C ILE A 148 13.85 13.72 10.69
N GLY A 149 14.30 13.54 9.45
CA GLY A 149 13.86 14.34 8.30
C GLY A 149 12.35 14.26 8.07
N VAL A 150 11.78 13.05 8.18
CA VAL A 150 10.33 12.82 8.05
C VAL A 150 9.57 13.46 9.22
N ILE A 151 9.94 13.20 10.48
CA ILE A 151 9.19 13.76 11.62
C ILE A 151 9.33 15.27 11.74
N ARG A 152 10.44 15.86 11.29
CA ARG A 152 10.58 17.32 11.22
C ARG A 152 9.49 17.94 10.35
N ALA A 153 9.16 17.30 9.23
CA ALA A 153 8.08 17.76 8.36
C ALA A 153 6.70 17.63 9.04
N LEU A 154 6.56 16.78 10.06
CA LEU A 154 5.35 16.59 10.86
C LEU A 154 5.30 17.47 12.13
N ALA A 155 6.38 18.17 12.46
CA ALA A 155 6.54 18.91 13.72
C ALA A 155 5.47 19.98 13.94
N ALA A 156 5.14 20.71 12.88
CA ALA A 156 4.11 21.75 12.88
C ALA A 156 2.67 21.21 12.69
N ASP A 157 2.50 19.88 12.73
CA ASP A 157 1.22 19.18 12.49
C ASP A 157 0.49 19.58 11.19
N PRO A 158 1.18 19.66 10.03
CA PRO A 158 0.56 20.13 8.80
C PRO A 158 -0.53 19.16 8.31
N PRO A 159 -1.60 19.66 7.65
CA PRO A 159 -2.63 18.80 7.04
C PRO A 159 -2.12 18.01 5.82
N VAL A 160 -1.06 18.53 5.17
CA VAL A 160 -0.46 17.98 3.96
C VAL A 160 1.03 17.71 4.17
N LEU A 161 1.49 16.54 3.74
CA LEU A 161 2.89 16.15 3.68
C LEU A 161 3.28 15.84 2.23
N LEU A 162 4.31 16.51 1.75
CA LEU A 162 4.92 16.31 0.43
C LEU A 162 6.31 15.70 0.61
N MET A 163 6.63 14.62 -0.10
CA MET A 163 7.93 13.97 0.05
C MET A 163 8.57 13.63 -1.31
N ASP A 164 9.83 14.00 -1.51
CA ASP A 164 10.57 13.75 -2.75
C ASP A 164 11.55 12.59 -2.52
N GLU A 165 11.24 11.38 -2.98
CA GLU A 165 12.01 10.15 -2.74
C GLU A 165 12.44 9.92 -1.27
N PRO A 166 11.50 9.95 -0.31
CA PRO A 166 11.80 9.92 1.11
C PRO A 166 12.50 8.66 1.61
N PHE A 167 12.63 7.61 0.78
CA PHE A 167 13.21 6.32 1.15
C PHE A 167 14.28 5.81 0.15
N GLY A 168 14.58 6.59 -0.90
CA GLY A 168 15.42 6.14 -2.02
C GLY A 168 16.88 5.83 -1.67
N ALA A 169 17.43 6.52 -0.66
CA ALA A 169 18.83 6.36 -0.24
C ALA A 169 19.07 5.20 0.75
N LEU A 170 18.04 4.42 1.10
CA LEU A 170 18.12 3.34 2.09
C LEU A 170 18.40 1.99 1.45
N ASP A 171 19.14 1.15 2.18
CA ASP A 171 19.25 -0.27 1.86
C ASP A 171 17.89 -0.97 1.99
N PRO A 172 17.65 -2.08 1.27
CA PRO A 172 16.34 -2.71 1.21
C PRO A 172 15.75 -3.13 2.57
N ILE A 173 16.59 -3.57 3.51
CA ILE A 173 16.13 -4.04 4.82
C ILE A 173 15.65 -2.85 5.66
N ASN A 174 16.48 -1.81 5.77
CA ASN A 174 16.10 -0.61 6.52
C ASN A 174 14.94 0.15 5.86
N ARG A 175 14.87 0.13 4.52
CA ARG A 175 13.75 0.71 3.76
C ARG A 175 12.41 0.10 4.17
N ALA A 176 12.32 -1.24 4.18
CA ALA A 176 11.08 -1.94 4.52
C ALA A 176 10.61 -1.61 5.95
N VAL A 177 11.54 -1.59 6.91
CA VAL A 177 11.25 -1.25 8.32
C VAL A 177 10.72 0.18 8.44
N ILE A 178 11.37 1.15 7.79
CA ILE A 178 10.96 2.56 7.86
C ILE A 178 9.60 2.78 7.17
N GLN A 179 9.34 2.09 6.06
CA GLN A 179 8.03 2.10 5.40
C GLN A 179 6.92 1.56 6.32
N ASP A 180 7.15 0.45 7.02
CA ASP A 180 6.17 -0.12 7.95
C ASP A 180 5.89 0.80 9.15
N GLU A 181 6.93 1.41 9.70
CA GLU A 181 6.81 2.46 10.72
C GLU A 181 5.98 3.64 10.19
N PHE A 182 6.27 4.10 8.96
CA PHE A 182 5.52 5.19 8.33
C PHE A 182 4.04 4.85 8.13
N LEU A 183 3.71 3.66 7.64
CA LEU A 183 2.31 3.23 7.48
C LEU A 183 1.59 3.15 8.82
N ARG A 184 2.27 2.69 9.87
CA ARG A 184 1.72 2.68 11.21
C ARG A 184 1.42 4.11 11.69
N MET A 185 2.37 5.03 11.55
CA MET A 185 2.16 6.44 11.90
C MET A 185 1.02 7.06 11.10
N GLN A 186 0.94 6.79 9.80
CA GLN A 186 -0.10 7.36 8.94
C GLN A 186 -1.51 6.90 9.34
N LYS A 187 -1.67 5.65 9.83
CA LYS A 187 -2.97 5.17 10.34
C LYS A 187 -3.49 6.00 11.51
N ASP A 188 -2.59 6.52 12.34
CA ASP A 188 -2.91 7.32 13.52
C ASP A 188 -3.10 8.80 13.18
N ILE A 189 -2.22 9.37 12.34
CA ILE A 189 -2.22 10.82 12.06
C ILE A 189 -3.19 11.20 10.92
N LYS A 190 -3.40 10.30 9.94
CA LYS A 190 -4.29 10.49 8.77
C LYS A 190 -4.07 11.81 8.03
N LYS A 191 -2.80 12.18 7.77
CA LYS A 191 -2.49 13.36 6.95
C LYS A 191 -2.67 13.06 5.47
N THR A 192 -2.93 14.08 4.68
CA THR A 192 -2.89 13.92 3.22
C THR A 192 -1.43 13.85 2.80
N ILE A 193 -1.00 12.78 2.14
CA ILE A 193 0.39 12.59 1.76
C ILE A 193 0.50 12.50 0.24
N MET A 194 1.48 13.19 -0.33
CA MET A 194 1.90 12.97 -1.70
C MET A 194 3.40 12.78 -1.75
N PHE A 195 3.89 11.69 -2.35
CA PHE A 195 5.32 11.52 -2.51
C PHE A 195 5.77 10.90 -3.82
N VAL A 196 6.99 11.24 -4.21
CA VAL A 196 7.64 10.75 -5.42
C VAL A 196 8.42 9.48 -5.11
N SER A 197 8.28 8.48 -5.96
CA SER A 197 9.11 7.28 -5.94
C SER A 197 9.48 6.85 -7.36
N HIS A 198 10.50 6.00 -7.45
CA HIS A 198 10.84 5.23 -8.65
C HIS A 198 10.64 3.72 -8.42
N ASP A 199 10.22 3.31 -7.22
CA ASP A 199 10.05 1.93 -6.81
C ASP A 199 8.55 1.55 -6.84
N ILE A 200 8.22 0.58 -7.68
CA ILE A 200 6.85 0.10 -7.87
C ILE A 200 6.34 -0.64 -6.64
N ASP A 201 7.21 -1.40 -5.96
CA ASP A 201 6.82 -2.18 -4.79
C ASP A 201 6.54 -1.25 -3.60
N GLU A 202 7.30 -0.16 -3.49
CA GLU A 202 6.99 0.93 -2.57
C GLU A 202 5.63 1.56 -2.88
N ALA A 203 5.34 1.86 -4.14
CA ALA A 203 4.06 2.47 -4.50
C ALA A 203 2.85 1.58 -4.18
N ILE A 204 2.97 0.28 -4.48
CA ILE A 204 1.94 -0.72 -4.22
C ILE A 204 1.73 -0.92 -2.72
N LYS A 205 2.83 -0.95 -1.94
CA LYS A 205 2.77 -1.14 -0.49
C LYS A 205 2.17 0.06 0.23
N MET A 206 2.49 1.27 -0.23
CA MET A 206 2.31 2.50 0.55
C MET A 206 1.15 3.38 0.08
N GLY A 207 0.73 3.26 -1.18
CA GLY A 207 -0.20 4.21 -1.80
C GLY A 207 -1.65 3.75 -1.75
N ASP A 208 -2.54 4.66 -1.36
CA ASP A 208 -3.98 4.51 -1.63
C ASP A 208 -4.29 4.82 -3.11
N LYS A 209 -3.51 5.75 -3.68
CA LYS A 209 -3.55 6.13 -5.09
C LYS A 209 -2.15 6.21 -5.67
N ILE A 210 -1.99 5.80 -6.91
CA ILE A 210 -0.75 5.87 -7.66
C ILE A 210 -1.01 6.66 -8.94
N ALA A 211 -0.17 7.65 -9.20
CA ALA A 211 -0.15 8.47 -10.40
C ALA A 211 1.09 8.12 -11.22
N ILE A 212 0.91 7.48 -12.39
CA ILE A 212 2.01 7.13 -13.29
C ILE A 212 2.22 8.24 -14.31
N PHE A 213 3.45 8.75 -14.36
CA PHE A 213 3.88 9.82 -15.25
C PHE A 213 4.80 9.31 -16.35
N LYS A 214 4.66 9.89 -17.54
CA LYS A 214 5.55 9.69 -18.68
C LYS A 214 5.64 10.99 -19.49
N ASP A 215 6.87 11.44 -19.78
CA ASP A 215 7.12 12.59 -20.64
C ASP A 215 6.28 13.85 -20.30
N GLY A 216 6.04 14.08 -19.01
CA GLY A 216 5.25 15.20 -18.49
C GLY A 216 3.73 14.96 -18.40
N PHE A 217 3.23 13.86 -18.94
CA PHE A 217 1.82 13.48 -18.90
C PHE A 217 1.51 12.54 -17.74
N LEU A 218 0.27 12.63 -17.23
CA LEU A 218 -0.31 11.66 -16.32
C LEU A 218 -0.97 10.53 -17.15
N GLU A 219 -0.32 9.37 -17.20
CA GLU A 219 -0.75 8.23 -18.01
C GLU A 219 -1.90 7.45 -17.35
N GLN A 220 -1.84 7.29 -16.02
CA GLN A 220 -2.89 6.63 -15.24
C GLN A 220 -2.84 7.10 -13.79
N TYR A 221 -4.02 7.34 -13.22
CA TYR A 221 -4.20 7.65 -11.80
C TYR A 221 -5.27 6.72 -11.22
N SER A 222 -4.89 5.77 -10.38
CA SER A 222 -5.83 4.80 -9.80
C SER A 222 -5.33 4.20 -8.49
N ALA A 223 -6.18 3.40 -7.84
CA ALA A 223 -5.76 2.53 -6.74
C ALA A 223 -4.76 1.46 -7.22
N PRO A 224 -3.86 0.95 -6.35
CA PRO A 224 -2.86 -0.05 -6.75
C PRO A 224 -3.45 -1.31 -7.39
N ASP A 225 -4.56 -1.85 -6.86
CA ASP A 225 -5.17 -3.07 -7.41
C ASP A 225 -5.68 -2.85 -8.84
N ASP A 226 -6.41 -1.75 -9.07
CA ASP A 226 -6.90 -1.36 -10.39
C ASP A 226 -5.75 -1.16 -11.39
N LEU A 227 -4.65 -0.55 -10.96
CA LEU A 227 -3.47 -0.33 -11.81
C LEU A 227 -2.83 -1.65 -12.26
N LEU A 228 -2.72 -2.61 -11.34
CA LEU A 228 -2.15 -3.92 -11.65
C LEU A 228 -3.10 -4.77 -12.51
N ALA A 229 -4.40 -4.68 -12.25
CA ALA A 229 -5.42 -5.46 -12.94
C ALA A 229 -5.77 -4.89 -14.33
N ARG A 230 -5.83 -3.56 -14.45
CA ARG A 230 -6.30 -2.81 -15.63
C ARG A 230 -5.35 -1.64 -15.93
N PRO A 231 -4.14 -1.93 -16.44
CA PRO A 231 -3.26 -0.88 -16.93
C PRO A 231 -3.94 -0.16 -18.11
N ALA A 232 -3.89 1.17 -18.13
CA ALA A 232 -4.59 1.98 -19.13
C ALA A 232 -3.99 1.85 -20.54
N ASN A 233 -2.71 1.50 -20.64
CA ASN A 233 -1.99 1.33 -21.91
C ASN A 233 -0.77 0.41 -21.76
N ASP A 234 -0.14 0.07 -22.89
CA ASP A 234 1.02 -0.83 -22.96
C ASP A 234 2.23 -0.30 -22.18
N PHE A 235 2.41 1.03 -22.13
CA PHE A 235 3.47 1.62 -21.34
C PHE A 235 3.25 1.36 -19.85
N VAL A 236 2.05 1.60 -19.33
CA VAL A 236 1.74 1.32 -17.92
C VAL A 236 1.88 -0.17 -17.61
N ALA A 237 1.38 -1.03 -18.51
CA ALA A 237 1.50 -2.48 -18.36
C ALA A 237 2.97 -2.94 -18.31
N SER A 238 3.83 -2.40 -19.19
CA SER A 238 5.26 -2.69 -19.23
C SER A 238 6.01 -2.08 -18.04
N PHE A 239 5.63 -0.87 -17.61
CA PHE A 239 6.27 -0.17 -16.50
C PHE A 239 6.05 -0.93 -15.19
N LEU A 240 4.82 -1.40 -14.95
CA LEU A 240 4.47 -2.23 -13.77
C LEU A 240 5.11 -3.63 -13.80
N GLY A 241 5.53 -4.10 -14.98
CA GLY A 241 6.24 -5.36 -15.19
C GLY A 241 5.35 -6.58 -15.47
N HIS A 242 5.98 -7.75 -15.63
CA HIS A 242 5.28 -9.01 -15.94
C HIS A 242 4.71 -9.71 -14.70
N GLU A 243 5.22 -9.39 -13.51
CA GLU A 243 4.82 -10.01 -12.24
C GLU A 243 3.61 -9.34 -11.58
N ARG A 244 2.84 -8.52 -12.32
CA ARG A 244 1.67 -7.79 -11.79
C ARG A 244 0.71 -8.66 -11.00
N THR A 245 0.42 -9.85 -11.53
CA THR A 245 -0.46 -10.82 -10.87
C THR A 245 0.08 -11.28 -9.52
N LEU A 246 1.41 -11.47 -9.40
CA LEU A 246 2.05 -11.83 -8.13
C LEU A 246 2.05 -10.66 -7.14
N LYS A 247 2.23 -9.42 -7.64
CA LYS A 247 2.15 -8.22 -6.79
C LYS A 247 0.75 -8.03 -6.21
N ARG A 248 -0.30 -8.30 -6.99
CA ARG A 248 -1.71 -8.28 -6.52
C ARG A 248 -1.99 -9.22 -5.36
N LEU A 249 -1.29 -10.36 -5.28
CA LEU A 249 -1.42 -11.27 -4.12
C LEU A 249 -1.05 -10.60 -2.79
N SER A 250 -0.23 -9.54 -2.81
CA SER A 250 0.15 -8.81 -1.60
C SER A 250 -0.89 -7.76 -1.19
N LEU A 251 -1.76 -7.36 -2.11
CA LEU A 251 -2.83 -6.39 -1.90
C LEU A 251 -4.11 -7.05 -1.41
N LEU A 252 -4.42 -8.23 -1.97
CA LEU A 252 -5.66 -8.93 -1.65
C LEU A 252 -5.51 -9.76 -0.38
N SER A 253 -6.52 -9.73 0.49
CA SER A 253 -6.64 -10.59 1.66
C SER A 253 -7.41 -11.87 1.38
N VAL A 254 -7.26 -12.85 2.26
CA VAL A 254 -7.91 -14.16 2.13
C VAL A 254 -9.44 -14.06 2.15
N ASP A 255 -10.02 -13.14 2.91
CA ASP A 255 -11.47 -12.88 2.95
C ASP A 255 -12.06 -12.21 1.71
N GLU A 256 -11.25 -11.58 0.86
CA GLU A 256 -11.69 -11.02 -0.42
C GLU A 256 -11.90 -12.10 -1.49
N VAL A 257 -11.39 -13.32 -1.25
CA VAL A 257 -11.64 -14.47 -2.11
C VAL A 257 -12.87 -15.21 -1.59
N LYS A 258 -13.87 -15.42 -2.45
CA LYS A 258 -15.07 -16.18 -2.10
C LYS A 258 -14.71 -17.54 -1.49
N PHE A 259 -15.11 -17.74 -0.24
CA PHE A 259 -15.04 -19.04 0.43
C PHE A 259 -16.07 -20.01 -0.16
N GLY A 260 -15.75 -21.30 -0.16
CA GLY A 260 -16.80 -22.32 -0.18
C GLY A 260 -17.50 -22.31 1.18
N GLU A 261 -18.80 -22.05 1.21
CA GLU A 261 -19.54 -22.01 2.48
C GLU A 261 -19.73 -23.42 3.08
N ASN A 262 -19.59 -23.51 4.42
CA ASN A 262 -20.04 -24.63 5.25
C ASN A 262 -19.51 -26.04 4.91
N PHE A 263 -18.21 -26.15 4.65
CA PHE A 263 -17.58 -27.45 4.43
C PHE A 263 -16.79 -27.93 5.65
N ARG A 264 -17.54 -28.33 6.69
CA ARG A 264 -17.02 -28.83 7.97
C ARG A 264 -17.90 -29.92 8.59
N VAL A 265 -17.30 -30.70 9.48
CA VAL A 265 -17.93 -31.74 10.30
C VAL A 265 -17.46 -31.63 11.75
N SER A 266 -18.28 -32.09 12.70
CA SER A 266 -17.90 -32.24 14.11
C SER A 266 -17.33 -33.63 14.40
N GLY A 267 -16.46 -33.75 15.41
CA GLY A 267 -15.76 -35.01 15.74
C GLY A 267 -16.67 -36.14 16.22
N ASP A 268 -17.86 -35.81 16.75
CA ASP A 268 -18.90 -36.72 17.19
C ASP A 268 -19.82 -37.21 16.06
N GLU A 269 -19.62 -36.73 14.83
CA GLU A 269 -20.34 -37.22 13.65
C GLU A 269 -19.70 -38.49 13.08
N THR A 270 -20.44 -39.20 12.23
CA THR A 270 -19.99 -40.46 11.64
C THR A 270 -19.21 -40.25 10.34
N LEU A 271 -18.30 -41.19 10.03
CA LEU A 271 -17.54 -41.16 8.78
C LEU A 271 -18.45 -41.21 7.54
N GLU A 272 -19.57 -41.94 7.58
CA GLU A 272 -20.49 -42.03 6.45
C GLU A 272 -21.10 -40.68 6.09
N LYS A 273 -21.38 -39.85 7.11
CA LYS A 273 -21.87 -38.48 6.90
C LYS A 273 -20.81 -37.61 6.24
N ALA A 274 -19.55 -37.70 6.70
CA ALA A 274 -18.44 -36.97 6.11
C ALA A 274 -18.18 -37.39 4.65
N VAL A 275 -18.08 -38.71 4.38
CA VAL A 275 -17.89 -39.25 3.03
C VAL A 275 -19.01 -38.77 2.09
N ARG A 276 -20.26 -38.84 2.52
CA ARG A 276 -21.40 -38.39 1.72
C ARG A 276 -21.30 -36.90 1.36
N GLN A 277 -21.01 -36.03 2.34
CA GLN A 277 -20.84 -34.59 2.09
C GLN A 277 -19.68 -34.31 1.14
N MET A 278 -18.56 -35.02 1.30
CA MET A 278 -17.38 -34.89 0.44
C MET A 278 -17.67 -35.31 -1.01
N GLU A 279 -18.41 -36.40 -1.20
CA GLU A 279 -18.81 -36.89 -2.53
C GLU A 279 -19.85 -35.98 -3.21
N GLU A 280 -20.87 -35.54 -2.47
CA GLU A 280 -21.90 -34.61 -2.98
C GLU A 280 -21.30 -33.28 -3.47
N LEU A 281 -20.25 -32.80 -2.79
CA LEU A 281 -19.58 -31.53 -3.12
C LEU A 281 -18.34 -31.71 -4.01
N GLY A 282 -17.95 -32.95 -4.33
CA GLY A 282 -16.79 -33.25 -5.16
C GLY A 282 -15.45 -32.84 -4.54
N HIS A 283 -15.33 -32.91 -3.21
CA HIS A 283 -14.17 -32.46 -2.46
C HIS A 283 -13.40 -33.63 -1.84
N GLN A 284 -12.06 -33.53 -1.83
CA GLN A 284 -11.17 -34.58 -1.31
C GLN A 284 -10.83 -34.42 0.17
N ASN A 285 -11.04 -33.24 0.76
CA ASN A 285 -10.64 -32.94 2.14
C ASN A 285 -11.76 -32.20 2.88
N ILE A 286 -12.14 -32.61 4.09
CA ILE A 286 -13.15 -31.89 4.89
C ILE A 286 -12.58 -31.50 6.25
N VAL A 287 -12.97 -30.32 6.76
CA VAL A 287 -12.44 -29.78 8.01
C VAL A 287 -13.22 -30.33 9.20
N VAL A 288 -12.50 -30.80 10.20
CA VAL A 288 -13.07 -31.22 11.49
C VAL A 288 -12.97 -30.05 12.47
N THR A 289 -14.12 -29.58 12.94
CA THR A 289 -14.22 -28.51 13.94
C THR A 289 -14.52 -29.08 15.33
N GLY A 290 -13.98 -28.45 16.36
CA GLY A 290 -14.36 -28.76 17.74
C GLY A 290 -15.74 -28.20 18.12
N PRO A 291 -16.23 -28.49 19.35
CA PRO A 291 -17.54 -28.05 19.85
C PRO A 291 -17.77 -26.53 19.79
N ASN A 292 -16.68 -25.76 19.81
CA ASN A 292 -16.71 -24.30 19.77
C ASN A 292 -16.57 -23.75 18.33
N GLY A 293 -16.56 -24.59 17.29
CA GLY A 293 -16.39 -24.14 15.90
C GLY A 293 -14.94 -23.78 15.51
N ARG A 294 -13.96 -24.07 16.37
CA ARG A 294 -12.53 -23.95 16.06
C ARG A 294 -12.07 -25.07 15.13
N ALA A 295 -11.29 -24.73 14.11
CA ALA A 295 -10.67 -25.72 13.24
C ALA A 295 -9.64 -26.53 14.03
N ARG A 296 -9.69 -27.87 13.95
CA ARG A 296 -8.79 -28.76 14.71
C ARG A 296 -8.02 -29.73 13.84
N ALA A 297 -8.70 -30.32 12.86
CA ALA A 297 -8.16 -31.40 12.06
C ALA A 297 -8.83 -31.40 10.68
N PHE A 298 -8.42 -32.33 9.82
CA PHE A 298 -9.10 -32.64 8.58
C PHE A 298 -9.23 -34.15 8.36
N LEU A 299 -10.09 -34.53 7.43
CA LEU A 299 -10.15 -35.89 6.87
C LEU A 299 -9.90 -35.83 5.37
N HIS A 300 -9.17 -36.82 4.85
CA HIS A 300 -9.02 -37.03 3.41
C HIS A 300 -9.93 -38.19 2.97
N LEU A 301 -10.63 -38.04 1.84
CA LEU A 301 -11.66 -38.98 1.37
C LEU A 301 -11.10 -40.41 1.25
N ASN A 302 -9.93 -40.56 0.62
CA ASN A 302 -9.29 -41.86 0.43
C ASN A 302 -8.98 -42.60 1.74
N ASP A 303 -8.81 -41.89 2.86
CA ASP A 303 -8.43 -42.49 4.14
C ASP A 303 -9.64 -42.99 4.94
N ILE A 304 -10.84 -42.48 4.64
CA ILE A 304 -12.07 -42.80 5.37
C ILE A 304 -13.08 -43.60 4.52
N ARG A 305 -12.90 -43.66 3.20
CA ARG A 305 -13.81 -44.35 2.30
C ARG A 305 -13.92 -45.83 2.65
N GLY A 306 -15.16 -46.31 2.84
CA GLY A 306 -15.45 -47.71 3.20
C GLY A 306 -15.18 -48.06 4.67
N LYS A 307 -14.72 -47.11 5.49
CA LYS A 307 -14.55 -47.29 6.94
C LYS A 307 -15.82 -46.86 7.68
N LYS A 308 -15.96 -47.38 8.90
CA LYS A 308 -17.05 -47.05 9.83
C LYS A 308 -16.45 -46.55 11.14
N GLY A 309 -17.19 -45.71 11.85
CA GLY A 309 -16.77 -45.16 13.14
C GLY A 309 -17.03 -43.66 13.24
N LEU A 310 -16.50 -43.07 14.31
CA LEU A 310 -16.56 -41.64 14.56
C LEU A 310 -15.43 -40.91 13.85
N ILE A 311 -15.68 -39.66 13.46
CA ILE A 311 -14.69 -38.80 12.79
C ILE A 311 -13.44 -38.58 13.64
N GLU A 312 -13.60 -38.46 14.97
CA GLU A 312 -12.49 -38.23 15.90
C GLU A 312 -11.38 -39.29 15.81
N GLU A 313 -11.72 -40.53 15.45
CA GLU A 313 -10.78 -41.66 15.36
C GLU A 313 -9.85 -41.58 14.13
N TYR A 314 -10.26 -40.85 13.09
CA TYR A 314 -9.56 -40.79 11.79
C TYR A 314 -9.03 -39.39 11.46
N ARG A 315 -9.13 -38.47 12.42
CA ARG A 315 -8.71 -37.08 12.26
C ARG A 315 -7.20 -36.97 11.98
N GLN A 316 -6.83 -36.09 11.08
CA GLN A 316 -5.44 -35.76 10.77
C GLN A 316 -5.13 -34.31 11.15
N ALA A 317 -3.91 -34.05 11.61
CA ALA A 317 -3.48 -32.70 11.96
C ALA A 317 -3.50 -31.79 10.72
N LEU A 318 -4.05 -30.58 10.84
CA LEU A 318 -4.03 -29.62 9.74
C LEU A 318 -2.58 -29.30 9.36
N PRO A 319 -2.17 -29.47 8.09
CA PRO A 319 -0.80 -29.20 7.68
C PRO A 319 -0.46 -27.71 7.81
N ALA A 320 -1.42 -26.85 7.46
CA ALA A 320 -1.35 -25.41 7.66
C ALA A 320 -2.74 -24.76 7.65
N MET A 321 -2.79 -23.52 8.13
CA MET A 321 -3.97 -22.66 8.15
C MET A 321 -3.61 -21.27 7.65
N ALA A 322 -4.59 -20.55 7.16
CA ALA A 322 -4.50 -19.14 6.76
C ALA A 322 -5.39 -18.29 7.67
N ASN A 323 -4.90 -17.16 8.14
CA ASN A 323 -5.77 -16.17 8.77
C ASN A 323 -6.54 -15.41 7.69
N VAL A 324 -7.84 -15.15 7.89
CA VAL A 324 -8.66 -14.43 6.89
C VAL A 324 -8.17 -13.03 6.57
N ARG A 325 -7.43 -12.38 7.49
CA ARG A 325 -6.85 -11.05 7.34
C ARG A 325 -5.47 -11.05 6.71
N GLU A 326 -4.85 -12.21 6.52
CA GLU A 326 -3.54 -12.28 5.87
C GLU A 326 -3.68 -12.09 4.35
N ASN A 327 -2.62 -11.60 3.70
CA ASN A 327 -2.63 -11.45 2.25
C ASN A 327 -2.50 -12.79 1.52
N LEU A 328 -3.00 -12.84 0.28
CA LEU A 328 -2.96 -14.05 -0.54
C LEU A 328 -1.54 -14.52 -0.85
N LYS A 329 -0.55 -13.63 -0.84
CA LYS A 329 0.86 -14.00 -1.03
C LYS A 329 1.34 -14.93 0.08
N THR A 330 1.03 -14.61 1.34
CA THR A 330 1.32 -15.46 2.50
C THR A 330 0.60 -16.79 2.42
N ALA A 331 -0.69 -16.78 2.06
CA ALA A 331 -1.46 -18.01 1.88
C ALA A 331 -0.85 -18.93 0.80
N VAL A 332 -0.47 -18.37 -0.36
CA VAL A 332 0.18 -19.12 -1.46
C VAL A 332 1.55 -19.63 -1.04
N SER A 333 2.37 -18.83 -0.35
CA SER A 333 3.66 -19.28 0.18
C SER A 333 3.50 -20.43 1.17
N THR A 334 2.46 -20.39 2.02
CA THR A 334 2.11 -21.47 2.94
C THR A 334 1.69 -22.72 2.18
N MET A 335 0.86 -22.61 1.15
CA MET A 335 0.49 -23.74 0.27
C MET A 335 1.72 -24.44 -0.30
N PHE A 336 2.68 -23.69 -0.85
CA PHE A 336 3.92 -24.26 -1.38
C PHE A 336 4.81 -24.88 -0.31
N ARG A 337 4.93 -24.25 0.87
CA ARG A 337 5.76 -24.76 1.96
C ARG A 337 5.31 -26.14 2.44
N TYR A 338 4.01 -26.38 2.46
CA TYR A 338 3.42 -27.61 2.96
C TYR A 338 2.96 -28.57 1.86
N ASP A 339 3.24 -28.24 0.59
CA ASP A 339 2.82 -29.00 -0.60
C ASP A 339 1.30 -29.30 -0.63
N VAL A 340 0.50 -28.27 -0.32
CA VAL A 340 -0.97 -28.36 -0.29
C VAL A 340 -1.60 -27.40 -1.30
N SER A 341 -2.72 -27.81 -1.89
CA SER A 341 -3.48 -26.99 -2.86
C SER A 341 -4.64 -26.20 -2.24
N TRP A 342 -4.81 -26.31 -0.92
CA TRP A 342 -5.89 -25.68 -0.15
C TRP A 342 -5.42 -25.37 1.28
N LEU A 343 -6.05 -24.38 1.90
CA LEU A 343 -5.82 -24.01 3.30
C LEU A 343 -7.16 -23.81 4.00
N VAL A 344 -7.20 -24.17 5.28
CA VAL A 344 -8.29 -23.79 6.18
C VAL A 344 -8.14 -22.32 6.56
N CYS A 345 -9.23 -21.57 6.45
CA CYS A 345 -9.26 -20.15 6.80
C CYS A 345 -9.88 -19.96 8.19
N VAL A 346 -9.18 -19.23 9.04
CA VAL A 346 -9.59 -18.95 10.44
C VAL A 346 -9.51 -17.46 10.77
N ASP A 347 -10.23 -17.03 11.80
CA ASP A 347 -9.99 -15.71 12.41
C ASP A 347 -8.85 -15.74 13.45
N ASP A 348 -8.58 -14.60 14.08
CA ASP A 348 -7.53 -14.42 15.09
C ASP A 348 -7.71 -15.34 16.31
N ASP A 349 -8.94 -15.78 16.59
CA ASP A 349 -9.29 -16.68 17.69
C ASP A 349 -9.31 -18.17 17.29
N GLY A 350 -8.95 -18.46 16.03
CA GLY A 350 -8.90 -19.81 15.46
C GLY A 350 -10.26 -20.41 15.09
N PHE A 351 -11.32 -19.60 15.02
CA PHE A 351 -12.63 -20.08 14.55
C PHE A 351 -12.61 -20.26 13.05
N TYR A 352 -13.18 -21.37 12.59
CA TYR A 352 -13.31 -21.68 11.18
C TYR A 352 -14.17 -20.65 10.45
N LYS A 353 -13.64 -20.08 9.36
CA LYS A 353 -14.36 -19.16 8.47
C LYS A 353 -14.59 -19.73 7.08
N GLY A 354 -13.84 -20.75 6.69
CA GLY A 354 -13.95 -21.37 5.38
C GLY A 354 -12.67 -22.07 4.97
N TYR A 355 -12.50 -22.25 3.67
CA TYR A 355 -11.27 -22.71 3.09
C TYR A 355 -11.00 -21.96 1.78
N ILE A 356 -9.73 -21.87 1.42
CA ILE A 356 -9.28 -21.28 0.16
C ILE A 356 -8.49 -22.29 -0.63
N THR A 357 -8.60 -22.26 -1.95
CA THR A 357 -7.87 -23.16 -2.86
C THR A 357 -7.02 -22.36 -3.84
N GLN A 358 -5.96 -22.97 -4.36
CA GLN A 358 -5.16 -22.37 -5.43
C GLN A 358 -6.01 -21.97 -6.65
N LYS A 359 -7.05 -22.76 -6.96
CA LYS A 359 -8.00 -22.47 -8.05
C LYS A 359 -8.86 -21.23 -7.74
N ALA A 360 -9.33 -21.07 -6.51
CA ALA A 360 -10.09 -19.90 -6.08
C ALA A 360 -9.23 -18.62 -6.13
N ILE A 361 -7.99 -18.71 -5.66
CA ILE A 361 -7.01 -17.61 -5.74
C ILE A 361 -6.76 -17.22 -7.20
N SER A 362 -6.48 -18.21 -8.05
CA SER A 362 -6.28 -17.98 -9.49
C SER A 362 -7.51 -17.38 -10.15
N HIS A 363 -8.72 -17.78 -9.74
CA HIS A 363 -9.95 -17.20 -10.24
C HIS A 363 -10.13 -15.76 -9.78
N ALA A 364 -9.88 -15.43 -8.51
CA ALA A 364 -9.96 -14.07 -7.99
C ALA A 364 -8.99 -13.11 -8.72
N LEU A 365 -7.76 -13.57 -8.97
CA LEU A 365 -6.78 -12.81 -9.75
C LEU A 365 -7.22 -12.61 -11.21
N ASN A 366 -7.87 -13.60 -11.82
CA ASN A 366 -8.29 -13.57 -13.23
C ASN A 366 -9.70 -13.01 -13.49
N ALA A 367 -10.56 -12.90 -12.48
CA ALA A 367 -11.94 -12.44 -12.64
C ALA A 367 -11.99 -11.05 -13.28
N VAL A 368 -11.00 -10.21 -13.00
CA VAL A 368 -10.84 -8.89 -13.62
C VAL A 368 -10.45 -8.95 -15.10
N TYR A 369 -9.72 -9.99 -15.53
CA TYR A 369 -9.33 -10.19 -16.94
C TYR A 369 -10.48 -10.73 -17.83
N ARG A 370 -11.56 -11.25 -17.24
CA ARG A 370 -12.65 -11.90 -18.00
C ARG A 370 -13.79 -10.96 -18.40
N ASP A 371 -13.99 -9.86 -17.67
CA ASP A 371 -15.02 -8.87 -18.01
C ASP A 371 -14.68 -8.04 -19.26
N ASP A 372 -13.45 -8.14 -19.77
CA ASP A 372 -12.94 -7.38 -20.93
C ASP A 372 -12.72 -8.20 -22.20
N LYS A 373 -13.33 -9.39 -22.35
CA LYS A 373 -13.50 -9.90 -23.73
C LYS A 373 -14.60 -9.07 -24.40
N PRO A 374 -14.31 -8.25 -25.43
CA PRO A 374 -15.38 -7.71 -26.25
C PRO A 374 -16.19 -8.91 -26.75
N LYS A 375 -17.51 -8.87 -26.53
CA LYS A 375 -18.43 -9.82 -27.17
C LYS A 375 -18.10 -9.78 -28.66
N ALA A 376 -17.47 -10.84 -29.17
CA ALA A 376 -17.23 -10.99 -30.59
C ALA A 376 -18.58 -10.76 -31.27
N ALA A 377 -18.65 -9.71 -32.08
CA ALA A 377 -19.84 -9.38 -32.83
C ALA A 377 -20.26 -10.64 -33.59
N GLN A 378 -21.45 -11.16 -33.30
CA GLN A 378 -22.09 -12.16 -34.12
C GLN A 378 -22.18 -11.55 -35.52
N SER A 379 -21.34 -12.04 -36.44
CA SER A 379 -21.49 -11.74 -37.85
C SER A 379 -22.78 -12.39 -38.32
N SER A 380 -23.88 -11.63 -38.24
CA SER A 380 -25.05 -11.82 -39.09
C SER A 380 -24.62 -11.50 -40.53
N GLY A 381 -23.91 -12.44 -41.15
CA GLY A 381 -23.69 -12.48 -42.58
C GLY A 381 -24.94 -13.07 -43.23
N GLY A 382 -25.92 -12.21 -43.51
CA GLY A 382 -26.90 -12.49 -44.55
C GLY A 382 -26.29 -12.13 -45.91
N ALA A 383 -26.17 -13.13 -46.79
CA ALA A 383 -26.37 -13.03 -48.25
C ALA A 383 -26.04 -14.40 -48.87
N GLY A 384 -27.07 -15.05 -49.42
CA GLY A 384 -27.02 -16.35 -50.09
C GLY A 384 -28.41 -16.93 -50.18
#